data_AF-A0AAE8SS00-F1
#
_entry.id   AF-A0AAE8SS00-F1
#
_cell.length_a   1.000
_cell.length_b   1.000
_cell.length_c   1.000
_cell.angle_alpha   90.00
_cell.angle_beta   90.00
_cell.angle_gamma   90.00
#
_symmetry.space_group_name_H-M   'P 1'
#
loop_
_entity.id
_entity.type
_entity.pdbx_description
1 polymer ?
#
loop_
_entity_poly.entity_id
_entity_poly.type
_entity_poly.pdbx_seq_one_letter_code
_entity_poly.pdbx_strand_id
1 'polypeptide(L)'
;MSASPRTSVRYSTYSMAPTVRTTDSAQAEINDITSGLQRMENKALSSQRVTLSEEKTDLMNTLALGAKVERALGRRMVSQDAVMRPRGKSVINEKQG
;
A
#
# COMPACT_ATOMS: atom_id res chain seq x y z
N MET A 1 26.02 -36.62 -68.49
CA MET A 1 26.64 -35.95 -67.32
C MET A 1 25.58 -35.03 -66.72
N SER A 2 25.21 -35.25 -65.46
CA SER A 2 24.00 -34.69 -64.83
C SER A 2 24.10 -33.19 -64.54
N ALA A 3 23.03 -32.45 -64.82
CA ALA A 3 22.80 -31.13 -64.26
C ALA A 3 22.23 -31.29 -62.85
N SER A 4 22.95 -30.81 -61.84
CA SER A 4 22.50 -30.76 -60.44
C SER A 4 21.60 -29.53 -60.25
N PRO A 5 20.30 -29.67 -59.94
CA PRO A 5 19.50 -28.54 -59.50
C PRO A 5 19.91 -28.22 -58.06
N ARG A 6 20.70 -27.16 -57.89
CA ARG A 6 21.06 -26.64 -56.57
C ARG A 6 19.78 -26.20 -55.86
N THR A 7 19.25 -27.03 -54.96
CA THR A 7 18.11 -26.68 -54.11
C THR A 7 18.58 -25.71 -53.02
N SER A 8 18.89 -24.46 -53.38
CA SER A 8 19.22 -23.44 -52.39
C SER A 8 17.93 -22.97 -51.73
N VAL A 9 17.59 -23.54 -50.58
CA VAL A 9 16.55 -22.98 -49.71
C VAL A 9 17.14 -21.73 -49.06
N ARG A 10 16.99 -20.58 -49.73
CA ARG A 10 17.33 -19.28 -49.12
C ARG A 10 16.24 -18.94 -48.12
N TYR A 11 16.52 -19.14 -46.83
CA TYR A 11 15.71 -18.58 -45.75
C TYR A 11 15.95 -17.07 -45.68
N SER A 12 15.19 -16.31 -46.45
CA SER A 12 15.18 -14.85 -46.35
C SER A 12 13.76 -14.39 -46.12
N THR A 13 13.41 -14.18 -44.85
CA THR A 13 12.55 -13.11 -44.31
C THR A 13 12.64 -13.21 -42.78
N TYR A 14 13.45 -12.34 -42.16
CA TYR A 14 13.36 -12.10 -40.71
C TYR A 14 12.08 -11.31 -40.46
N SER A 15 11.00 -12.00 -40.10
CA SER A 15 9.79 -11.37 -39.55
C SER A 15 10.04 -11.04 -38.08
N MET A 16 9.96 -9.76 -37.73
CA MET A 16 10.07 -9.26 -36.34
C MET A 16 8.77 -9.45 -35.52
N ALA A 17 7.76 -10.12 -36.08
CA ALA A 17 6.56 -10.47 -35.32
C ALA A 17 6.80 -11.78 -34.56
N PRO A 18 6.65 -11.82 -33.22
CA PRO A 18 6.75 -13.07 -32.47
C PRO A 18 5.66 -14.01 -32.97
N THR A 19 6.08 -15.06 -33.69
CA THR A 19 5.16 -16.10 -34.15
C THR A 19 4.92 -17.03 -32.96
N VAL A 20 3.88 -16.75 -32.17
CA VAL A 20 3.48 -17.64 -31.07
C VAL A 20 2.83 -18.88 -31.69
N ARG A 21 3.63 -19.91 -31.99
CA ARG A 21 3.11 -21.25 -32.30
C ARG A 21 2.59 -21.85 -30.99
N THR A 22 1.34 -21.56 -30.67
CA THR A 22 0.64 -22.26 -29.59
C THR A 22 0.29 -23.66 -30.08
N THR A 23 0.64 -24.68 -29.31
CA THR A 23 0.04 -26.01 -29.45
C THR A 23 -1.35 -25.97 -28.83
N ASP A 24 -2.24 -26.86 -29.26
CA ASP A 24 -3.61 -26.97 -28.69
C ASP A 24 -3.57 -27.15 -27.15
N SER A 25 -2.53 -27.84 -26.65
CA SER A 25 -2.25 -27.99 -25.22
C SER A 25 -1.91 -26.66 -24.51
N ALA A 26 -1.14 -25.78 -25.15
CA ALA A 26 -0.78 -24.48 -24.58
C ALA A 26 -2.00 -23.56 -24.46
N GLN A 27 -2.96 -23.67 -25.39
CA GLN A 27 -4.23 -22.95 -25.32
C GLN A 27 -5.13 -23.49 -24.21
N ALA A 28 -5.19 -24.81 -24.04
CA ALA A 28 -5.93 -25.44 -22.94
C ALA A 28 -5.41 -25.00 -21.56
N GLU A 29 -4.09 -24.99 -21.36
CA GLU A 29 -3.47 -24.52 -20.12
C GLU A 29 -3.80 -23.04 -19.82
N ILE A 30 -3.77 -22.17 -20.83
CA ILE A 30 -4.13 -20.76 -20.66
C ILE A 30 -5.61 -20.61 -20.26
N ASN A 31 -6.50 -21.42 -20.83
CA ASN A 31 -7.93 -21.41 -20.48
C ASN A 31 -8.17 -21.92 -19.05
N ASP A 32 -7.42 -22.92 -18.61
CA ASP A 32 -7.51 -23.44 -17.25
C ASP A 32 -7.00 -22.42 -16.23
N ILE A 33 -5.89 -21.73 -16.53
CA ILE A 33 -5.36 -20.67 -15.68
C ILE A 33 -6.36 -19.51 -15.57
N THR A 34 -6.90 -19.04 -16.70
CA THR A 34 -7.87 -17.93 -16.71
C THR A 34 -9.15 -18.27 -15.96
N SER A 35 -9.68 -19.48 -16.13
CA SER A 35 -10.85 -19.94 -15.38
C SER A 35 -10.57 -20.14 -13.88
N GLY A 36 -9.36 -20.60 -13.52
CA GLY A 36 -8.90 -20.67 -12.14
C GLY A 36 -8.83 -19.30 -11.48
N LEU A 37 -8.22 -18.34 -12.18
CA LEU A 37 -8.06 -16.97 -11.69
C LEU A 37 -9.41 -16.27 -11.48
N GLN A 38 -10.36 -16.47 -12.40
CA GLN A 38 -11.71 -15.93 -12.29
C GLN A 38 -12.48 -16.53 -11.09
N ARG A 39 -12.25 -17.80 -10.75
CA ARG A 39 -12.83 -18.45 -9.56
C ARG A 39 -12.20 -17.97 -8.26
N MET A 40 -10.91 -17.61 -8.30
CA MET A 40 -10.20 -17.03 -7.16
C MET A 40 -10.57 -15.56 -6.91
N GLU A 41 -11.19 -14.88 -7.88
CA GLU A 41 -11.66 -13.50 -7.72
C GLU A 41 -12.81 -13.44 -6.70
N ASN A 42 -12.50 -12.96 -5.49
CA ASN A 42 -13.51 -12.71 -4.48
C ASN A 42 -14.11 -11.30 -4.65
N LYS A 43 -15.20 -11.23 -5.42
CA LYS A 43 -15.93 -9.99 -5.70
C LYS A 43 -16.49 -9.32 -4.44
N ALA A 44 -16.81 -10.09 -3.40
CA ALA A 44 -17.29 -9.54 -2.13
C ALA A 44 -16.20 -8.74 -1.40
N LEU A 45 -14.93 -9.20 -1.46
CA LEU A 45 -13.80 -8.45 -0.89
C LEU A 45 -13.50 -7.16 -1.66
N SER A 46 -13.73 -7.15 -2.97
CA SER A 46 -13.62 -5.93 -3.80
C SER A 46 -14.62 -4.87 -3.34
N SER A 47 -15.87 -5.28 -3.07
CA SER A 47 -16.91 -4.38 -2.56
C SER A 47 -16.73 -3.97 -1.10
N GLN A 48 -15.96 -4.72 -0.30
CA GLN A 48 -15.73 -4.41 1.11
C GLN A 48 -14.70 -3.28 1.31
N ARG A 49 -13.76 -3.10 0.38
CA ARG A 49 -12.75 -2.03 0.47
C ARG A 49 -13.37 -0.72 0.03
N VAL A 50 -13.75 0.11 1.00
CA VAL A 50 -14.14 1.50 0.74
C VAL A 50 -12.89 2.28 0.31
N THR A 51 -12.75 2.54 -0.98
CA THR A 51 -11.81 3.54 -1.49
C THR A 51 -12.42 4.91 -1.29
N LEU A 52 -11.90 5.68 -0.34
CA LEU A 52 -12.36 7.04 -0.10
C LEU A 52 -11.94 7.93 -1.29
N SER A 53 -12.78 8.90 -1.63
CA SER A 53 -12.34 10.01 -2.50
C SER A 53 -11.24 10.81 -1.79
N GLU A 54 -10.46 11.55 -2.56
CA GLU A 54 -9.41 12.43 -2.03
C GLU A 54 -9.98 13.40 -0.99
N GLU A 55 -11.10 14.06 -1.32
CA GLU A 55 -11.83 14.94 -0.40
C GLU A 55 -12.23 14.26 0.92
N LYS A 56 -12.73 13.02 0.88
CA LYS A 56 -13.11 12.28 2.09
C LYS A 56 -11.89 11.93 2.93
N THR A 57 -10.76 11.67 2.28
CA THR A 57 -9.49 11.37 2.95
C THR A 57 -8.98 12.61 3.69
N ASP A 58 -9.04 13.78 3.06
CA ASP A 58 -8.66 15.06 3.68
C ASP A 58 -9.56 15.42 4.85
N LEU A 59 -10.88 15.21 4.71
CA LEU A 59 -11.82 15.38 5.81
C LEU A 59 -11.49 14.48 7.01
N MET A 60 -11.18 13.19 6.76
CA MET A 60 -10.78 12.29 7.84
C MET A 60 -9.46 12.71 8.50
N ASN A 61 -8.50 13.22 7.72
CA ASN A 61 -7.23 13.73 8.24
C ASN A 61 -7.44 14.95 9.14
N THR A 62 -8.27 15.92 8.73
CA THR A 62 -8.56 17.11 9.53
C THR A 62 -9.28 16.76 10.85
N LEU A 63 -10.27 15.87 10.81
CA LEU A 63 -10.94 15.35 12.00
C LEU A 63 -9.96 14.64 12.96
N ALA A 64 -9.09 13.79 12.42
CA ALA A 64 -8.08 13.09 13.21
C ALA A 64 -7.07 14.06 13.84
N LEU A 65 -6.68 15.12 13.15
CA LEU A 65 -5.82 16.17 13.69
C LEU A 65 -6.51 16.94 14.82
N GLY A 66 -7.77 17.35 14.64
CA GLY A 66 -8.56 18.00 15.70
C GLY A 66 -8.64 17.14 16.96
N ALA A 67 -8.98 15.86 16.81
CA ALA A 67 -9.06 14.92 17.93
C ALA A 67 -7.70 14.69 18.62
N LYS A 68 -6.58 14.70 17.85
CA LYS A 68 -5.22 14.62 18.42
C LYS A 68 -4.89 15.87 19.25
N VAL A 69 -5.23 17.05 18.74
CA VAL A 69 -5.00 18.32 19.45
C VAL A 69 -5.82 18.36 20.74
N GLU A 70 -7.11 18.00 20.68
CA GLU A 70 -7.98 17.94 21.86
C GLU A 70 -7.45 16.96 22.92
N ARG A 71 -7.04 15.76 22.50
CA ARG A 71 -6.42 14.77 23.39
C ARG A 71 -5.11 15.29 24.01
N ALA A 72 -4.27 15.96 23.22
CA ALA A 72 -3.02 16.54 23.71
C ALA A 72 -3.29 17.67 24.73
N LEU A 73 -4.27 18.52 24.45
CA LEU A 73 -4.72 19.57 25.36
C LEU A 73 -5.26 18.98 26.67
N GLY A 74 -6.11 17.96 26.60
CA GLY A 74 -6.63 17.27 27.78
C GLY A 74 -5.52 16.73 28.67
N ARG A 75 -4.49 16.10 28.09
CA ARG A 75 -3.31 15.64 28.86
C ARG A 75 -2.56 16.80 29.53
N ARG A 76 -2.43 17.94 28.85
CA ARG A 76 -1.78 19.13 29.40
C ARG A 76 -2.61 19.74 30.54
N MET A 77 -3.93 19.79 30.38
CA MET A 77 -4.84 20.37 31.38
C MET A 77 -4.92 19.54 32.67
N VAL A 78 -4.77 18.21 32.62
CA VAL A 78 -4.87 17.32 33.81
C VAL A 78 -3.81 17.61 34.89
N SER A 79 -2.68 18.24 34.55
CA SER A 79 -1.59 18.52 35.50
C SER A 79 -1.20 20.00 35.57
N GLN A 80 -2.02 20.90 35.02
CA GLN A 80 -1.72 22.33 34.97
C GLN A 80 -2.23 23.12 36.17
N ASP A 81 -3.23 22.60 36.88
CA ASP A 81 -3.78 23.28 38.03
C ASP A 81 -2.75 23.34 39.16
N ALA A 82 -2.48 24.55 39.65
CA ALA A 82 -1.54 24.77 40.73
C ALA A 82 -2.11 24.21 42.04
N VAL A 83 -1.46 23.19 42.59
CA VAL A 83 -1.79 22.68 43.93
C VAL A 83 -0.97 23.46 44.96
N MET A 84 -1.64 24.32 45.74
CA MET A 84 -1.02 24.99 46.89
C MET A 84 -0.51 23.94 47.89
N ARG A 85 0.80 23.93 48.13
CA ARG A 85 1.42 23.10 49.17
C ARG A 85 1.67 23.95 50.41
N PRO A 86 1.44 23.43 51.62
CA PRO A 86 1.83 24.12 52.85
C PRO A 86 3.33 24.42 52.79
N ARG A 87 3.71 25.67 53.07
CA ARG A 87 5.14 26.02 53.14
C ARG A 87 5.76 25.22 54.27
N GLY A 88 6.76 24.40 53.97
CA GLY A 88 7.54 23.71 55.00
C GLY A 88 8.15 24.73 55.96
N LYS A 89 8.22 24.40 57.25
CA LYS A 89 8.87 25.24 58.26
C LYS A 89 10.26 25.63 57.76
N SER A 90 10.46 26.91 57.44
CA SER A 90 11.77 27.43 57.08
C SER A 90 12.70 27.15 58.26
N VAL A 91 13.72 26.32 58.05
CA VAL A 91 14.83 26.21 59.00
C VAL A 91 15.62 27.49 58.85
N ILE A 92 15.20 28.52 59.58
CA ILE A 92 15.97 29.75 59.80
C ILE A 92 17.20 29.34 60.61
N ASN A 93 18.30 29.06 59.93
CA ASN A 93 19.62 29.06 60.57
C ASN A 93 20.06 30.52 60.67
N GLU A 94 19.83 31.14 61.84
CA GLU A 94 20.55 32.35 62.22
C GLU A 94 22.04 32.01 62.28
N LYS A 95 22.82 32.55 61.34
CA LYS A 95 24.27 32.68 61.53
C LYS A 95 24.48 33.81 62.52
N GLN A 96 24.81 33.44 63.76
CA GLN A 96 25.54 34.33 64.67
C GLN A 96 26.93 34.59 64.09
N GLY A 97 27.30 35.87 63.97
CA GLY A 97 28.59 36.35 63.49
C GLY A 97 28.55 37.82 63.16
#